data_AF-A0A9Q8ZS67-F1
#
_entry.id   AF-A0A9Q8ZS67-F1
#
_cell.length_a   1.000
_cell.length_b   1.000
_cell.length_c   1.000
_cell.angle_alpha   90.00
_cell.angle_beta   90.00
_cell.angle_gamma   90.00
#
_symmetry.space_group_name_H-M   'P 1'
#
loop_
_entity.id
_entity.type
_entity.pdbx_description
1 polymer ?
#
loop_
_entity_poly.entity_id
_entity_poly.type
_entity_poly.pdbx_seq_one_letter_code
_entity_poly.pdbx_strand_id
1 'polypeptide(L)'
;MTGTRQIGWYNGWSPEERLATLPRQREAIRSGALAKPTTCSICREAPPPRSANPVWLHDENYDDPLAAYPVCRRCHRVLHERFEQPAPWLALVRRHGTGNCWFEALTMDAASLRQPFAATYPNGLPQA
;
A
#
# COMPACT_ATOMS: atom_id res chain seq x y z
N MET A 1 18.72 5.89 -20.74
CA MET A 1 18.25 4.52 -20.43
C MET A 1 17.41 4.59 -19.17
N THR A 2 16.10 4.77 -19.30
CA THR A 2 15.16 4.74 -18.16
C THR A 2 14.88 3.28 -17.83
N GLY A 3 15.68 2.71 -16.93
CA GLY A 3 15.40 1.39 -16.38
C GLY A 3 14.06 1.42 -15.67
N THR A 4 13.03 0.79 -16.25
CA THR A 4 11.77 0.54 -15.56
C THR A 4 12.08 -0.31 -14.35
N ARG A 5 11.99 0.27 -13.14
CA ARG A 5 12.13 -0.51 -11.90
C ARG A 5 10.97 -1.51 -11.88
N GLN A 6 11.27 -2.77 -12.16
CA GLN A 6 10.30 -3.85 -12.17
C GLN A 6 9.73 -3.98 -10.75
N ILE A 7 8.41 -4.01 -10.60
CA ILE A 7 7.79 -4.25 -9.30
C ILE A 7 8.06 -5.72 -8.90
N GLY A 8 8.32 -5.97 -7.62
CA GLY A 8 8.60 -7.31 -7.11
C GLY A 8 7.35 -8.07 -6.65
N TRP A 9 7.57 -9.26 -6.12
CA TRP A 9 6.56 -10.00 -5.35
C TRP A 9 6.11 -9.17 -4.14
N TYR A 10 4.86 -9.32 -3.73
CA TYR A 10 4.32 -8.64 -2.55
C TYR A 10 3.16 -9.45 -1.97
N ASN A 11 3.23 -9.81 -0.69
CA ASN A 11 2.22 -10.58 0.04
C ASN A 11 1.72 -11.84 -0.71
N GLY A 12 2.61 -12.51 -1.47
CA GLY A 12 2.29 -13.73 -2.21
C GLY A 12 1.81 -13.52 -3.64
N TRP A 13 1.68 -12.28 -4.11
CA TRP A 13 1.33 -11.98 -5.50
C TRP A 13 2.55 -11.63 -6.35
N SER A 14 2.55 -12.15 -7.58
CA SER A 14 3.56 -11.86 -8.58
C SER A 14 3.43 -10.42 -9.11
N PRO A 15 4.48 -9.88 -9.74
CA PRO A 15 4.40 -8.58 -10.42
C PRO A 15 3.24 -8.48 -11.41
N GLU A 16 2.98 -9.53 -12.19
CA GLU A 16 1.93 -9.59 -13.20
C GLU A 16 0.53 -9.54 -12.57
N GLU A 17 0.31 -10.32 -11.50
CA GLU A 17 -0.95 -10.32 -10.74
C GLU A 17 -1.24 -8.95 -10.14
N ARG A 18 -0.21 -8.31 -9.57
CA ARG A 18 -0.32 -6.95 -9.03
C ARG A 18 -0.66 -5.91 -10.09
N LEU A 19 -0.11 -6.03 -11.30
CA LEU A 19 -0.42 -5.12 -12.40
C LEU A 19 -1.82 -5.36 -12.97
N ALA A 20 -2.31 -6.60 -12.92
CA ALA A 20 -3.62 -6.98 -13.42
C ALA A 20 -4.79 -6.36 -12.63
N THR A 21 -4.56 -5.87 -11.40
CA THR A 21 -5.60 -5.18 -10.61
C THR A 21 -5.80 -3.72 -11.00
N LEU A 22 -4.80 -3.08 -11.62
CA LEU A 22 -4.83 -1.65 -11.94
C LEU A 22 -6.03 -1.23 -12.82
N PRO A 23 -6.44 -1.97 -13.86
CA PRO A 23 -7.63 -1.63 -14.63
C PRO A 23 -8.91 -1.62 -13.79
N ARG A 24 -9.04 -2.53 -12.81
CA ARG A 24 -10.22 -2.62 -11.93
C ARG A 24 -10.34 -1.38 -11.04
N GLN A 25 -9.25 -0.95 -10.41
CA GLN A 25 -9.22 0.27 -9.61
C GLN A 25 -9.51 1.53 -10.46
N ARG A 26 -8.91 1.61 -11.65
CA ARG A 26 -9.15 2.73 -12.57
C ARG A 26 -10.61 2.82 -12.98
N GLU A 27 -11.24 1.68 -13.25
CA GLU A 27 -12.66 1.64 -13.58
C GLU A 27 -13.54 2.01 -12.39
N ALA A 28 -13.24 1.52 -11.19
CA ALA A 28 -13.98 1.88 -9.99
C ALA A 28 -13.92 3.40 -9.73
N ILE A 29 -12.77 4.03 -9.93
CA ILE A 29 -12.63 5.49 -9.83
C ILE A 29 -13.40 6.20 -10.95
N ARG A 30 -13.29 5.71 -12.20
CA ARG A 30 -13.94 6.34 -13.37
C ARG A 30 -15.47 6.29 -13.28
N SER A 31 -16.02 5.18 -12.83
CA SER A 31 -17.46 4.96 -12.66
C SER A 31 -18.03 5.64 -11.41
N GLY A 32 -17.18 6.11 -10.49
CA GLY A 32 -17.58 6.70 -9.22
C GLY A 32 -17.87 5.67 -8.12
N ALA A 33 -17.68 4.37 -8.38
CA ALA A 33 -17.79 3.32 -7.36
C ALA A 33 -16.73 3.45 -6.26
N LEU A 34 -15.59 4.08 -6.56
CA LEU A 34 -14.54 4.40 -5.60
C LEU A 34 -14.12 5.87 -5.72
N ALA A 35 -14.00 6.57 -4.60
CA ALA A 35 -13.49 7.94 -4.60
C ALA A 35 -12.00 7.97 -4.97
N LYS A 36 -11.60 8.97 -5.77
CA LYS A 36 -10.17 9.21 -6.03
C LYS A 36 -9.48 9.59 -4.71
N PRO A 37 -8.36 8.95 -4.33
CA PRO A 37 -7.72 9.21 -3.05
C PRO A 37 -7.06 10.59 -3.03
N THR A 38 -7.31 11.37 -1.97
CA THR A 38 -6.76 12.72 -1.77
C THR A 38 -5.95 12.87 -0.49
N THR A 39 -6.23 12.04 0.53
CA THR A 39 -5.58 12.08 1.85
C THR A 39 -4.89 10.75 2.13
N CYS A 40 -3.63 10.80 2.60
CA CYS A 40 -2.88 9.61 3.00
C CYS A 40 -3.44 9.02 4.30
N SER A 41 -3.80 7.74 4.31
CA SER A 41 -4.25 7.01 5.50
C SER A 41 -3.16 6.84 6.57
N ILE A 42 -1.88 6.94 6.18
CA ILE A 42 -0.73 6.86 7.08
C ILE A 42 -0.43 8.22 7.70
N CYS A 43 0.09 9.17 6.92
CA CYS A 43 0.55 10.46 7.45
C CYS A 43 -0.54 11.53 7.60
N ARG A 44 -1.77 11.24 7.13
CA ARG A 44 -2.93 12.16 7.13
C ARG A 44 -2.74 13.45 6.33
N GLU A 45 -1.63 13.59 5.60
CA GLU A 45 -1.43 14.70 4.67
C GLU A 45 -2.38 14.56 3.47
N ALA A 46 -2.88 15.69 2.98
CA ALA A 46 -3.64 15.83 1.73
C ALA A 46 -2.85 16.69 0.73
N PRO A 47 -1.89 16.10 0.00
CA PRO A 47 -1.05 16.82 -0.95
C PRO A 47 -1.90 17.49 -2.04
N PRO A 48 -1.54 18.70 -2.49
CA PRO A 48 -2.32 19.37 -3.52
C PRO A 48 -2.30 18.58 -4.83
N PRO A 49 -3.30 18.76 -5.71
CA PRO A 49 -3.32 18.15 -7.03
C PRO A 49 -2.01 18.41 -7.79
N ARG A 50 -1.49 17.38 -8.48
CA ARG A 50 -0.23 17.44 -9.25
C ARG A 50 1.04 17.69 -8.40
N SER A 51 0.98 17.53 -7.07
CA SER A 51 2.18 17.57 -6.24
C SER A 51 3.16 16.42 -6.58
N ALA A 52 4.43 16.59 -6.21
CA ALA A 52 5.45 15.55 -6.33
C ALA A 52 5.21 14.33 -5.40
N ASN A 53 4.26 14.45 -4.47
CA ASN A 53 3.89 13.44 -3.48
C ASN A 53 2.39 13.05 -3.61
N PRO A 54 1.91 12.59 -4.78
CA PRO A 54 0.50 12.26 -4.95
C PRO A 54 0.08 11.10 -4.04
N VAL A 55 -1.23 10.98 -3.81
CA VAL A 55 -1.86 9.85 -3.11
C VAL A 55 -2.38 8.84 -4.13
N TRP A 56 -2.07 7.57 -3.92
CA TRP A 56 -2.52 6.45 -4.74
C TRP A 56 -3.25 5.42 -3.88
N LEU A 57 -3.99 4.52 -4.52
CA LEU A 57 -4.48 3.32 -3.88
C LEU A 57 -3.32 2.31 -3.76
N HIS A 58 -3.17 1.75 -2.57
CA HIS A 58 -2.18 0.73 -2.24
C HIS A 58 -2.91 -0.53 -1.77
N ASP A 59 -2.64 -1.64 -2.43
CA ASP A 59 -3.20 -2.94 -2.08
C ASP A 59 -2.25 -3.70 -1.15
N GLU A 60 -2.73 -4.06 0.03
CA GLU A 60 -2.11 -5.11 0.84
C GLU A 60 -2.66 -6.49 0.46
N ASN A 61 -3.93 -6.55 0.04
CA ASN A 61 -4.59 -7.76 -0.45
C ASN A 61 -5.02 -7.58 -1.91
N TYR A 62 -4.34 -8.25 -2.84
CA TYR A 62 -4.64 -8.12 -4.27
C TYR A 62 -5.83 -8.98 -4.74
N ASP A 63 -6.38 -9.87 -3.89
CA ASP A 63 -7.63 -10.59 -4.19
C ASP A 63 -8.85 -9.64 -4.15
N ASP A 64 -8.79 -8.61 -3.29
CA ASP A 64 -9.78 -7.53 -3.19
C ASP A 64 -9.14 -6.16 -3.44
N PRO A 65 -8.84 -5.82 -4.72
CA PRO A 65 -8.12 -4.59 -5.05
C PRO A 65 -8.95 -3.30 -4.89
N LEU A 66 -10.19 -3.40 -4.39
CA LEU A 66 -11.01 -2.23 -4.05
C LEU A 66 -10.98 -1.94 -2.54
N ALA A 67 -10.58 -2.90 -1.69
CA ALA A 67 -10.26 -2.70 -0.29
C ALA A 67 -8.85 -2.09 -0.11
N ALA A 68 -8.53 -1.09 -0.93
CA ALA A 68 -7.21 -0.49 -1.03
C ALA A 68 -7.03 0.71 -0.09
N TYR A 69 -5.80 0.93 0.37
CA TYR A 69 -5.46 2.03 1.28
C TYR A 69 -4.96 3.25 0.51
N PRO A 70 -5.46 4.46 0.79
CA PRO A 70 -4.90 5.67 0.17
C PRO A 70 -3.54 5.98 0.82
N VAL A 71 -2.46 5.98 0.05
CA VAL A 71 -1.10 6.21 0.56
C VAL A 71 -0.35 7.20 -0.33
N CYS A 72 0.27 8.21 0.27
CA CYS A 72 1.12 9.15 -0.48
C CYS A 72 2.43 8.50 -0.92
N ARG A 73 3.01 8.97 -2.02
CA ARG A 73 4.26 8.44 -2.59
C ARG A 73 5.38 8.25 -1.55
N ARG A 74 5.55 9.20 -0.62
CA ARG A 74 6.56 9.13 0.44
C ARG A 74 6.31 7.94 1.39
N CYS A 75 5.11 7.83 1.94
CA CYS A 75 4.77 6.74 2.86
C CYS A 75 4.75 5.38 2.13
N HIS A 76 4.28 5.35 0.88
CA HIS A 76 4.26 4.15 0.04
C HIS A 76 5.66 3.58 -0.18
N ARG A 77 6.64 4.45 -0.40
CA ARG A 77 8.05 4.05 -0.52
C ARG A 77 8.57 3.42 0.77
N VAL A 78 8.41 4.12 1.91
CA VAL A 78 8.86 3.62 3.21
C VAL A 78 8.17 2.29 3.57
N LEU A 79 6.88 2.16 3.23
CA LEU A 79 6.12 0.92 3.40
C LEU A 79 6.72 -0.24 2.62
N HIS A 80 7.07 -0.06 1.34
CA HIS A 80 7.69 -1.13 0.55
C HIS A 80 9.14 -1.42 0.96
N GLU A 81 9.86 -0.42 1.45
CA GLU A 81 11.23 -0.58 1.94
C GLU A 81 11.28 -1.23 3.33
N ARG A 82 10.15 -1.40 4.03
CA ARG A 82 10.09 -1.90 5.43
C ARG A 82 10.78 -3.25 5.65
N PHE A 83 10.81 -4.12 4.64
CA PHE A 83 11.41 -5.45 4.74
C PHE A 83 12.94 -5.41 4.74
N GLU A 84 13.52 -4.42 4.06
CA GLU A 84 14.98 -4.24 3.93
C GLU A 84 15.49 -3.17 4.90
N GLN A 85 14.68 -2.14 5.15
CA GLN A 85 14.98 -0.96 5.94
C GLN A 85 13.86 -0.72 6.97
N PRO A 86 13.81 -1.51 8.06
CA PRO A 86 12.73 -1.44 9.04
C PRO A 86 12.77 -0.15 9.88
N ALA A 87 13.93 0.47 10.08
CA ALA A 87 14.05 1.64 10.97
C ALA A 87 13.22 2.86 10.49
N PRO A 88 13.29 3.30 9.20
CA PRO A 88 12.39 4.32 8.68
C PRO A 88 10.90 3.98 8.82
N TRP A 89 10.53 2.71 8.62
CA TRP A 89 9.16 2.25 8.81
C TRP A 89 8.70 2.39 10.26
N LEU A 90 9.49 1.88 11.22
CA LEU A 90 9.20 1.98 12.64
C LEU A 90 9.09 3.43 13.12
N ALA A 91 9.92 4.34 12.59
CA ALA A 91 9.81 5.77 12.88
C ALA A 91 8.51 6.38 12.36
N LEU A 92 8.08 5.99 11.16
CA LEU A 92 6.82 6.40 10.57
C LEU A 92 5.62 5.86 11.36
N VAL A 93 5.65 4.58 11.75
CA VAL A 93 4.63 3.95 12.60
C VAL A 93 4.53 4.67 13.95
N ARG A 94 5.66 4.90 14.62
CA ARG A 94 5.69 5.64 15.90
C ARG A 94 5.12 7.05 15.79
N ARG A 95 5.35 7.73 14.66
CA ARG A 95 4.92 9.12 14.46
C ARG A 95 3.41 9.25 14.19
N HIS A 96 2.83 8.28 13.48
CA HIS A 96 1.46 8.41 12.96
C HIS A 96 0.48 7.37 13.52
N GLY A 97 0.98 6.37 14.24
CA GLY A 97 0.19 5.33 14.86
C GLY A 97 -0.71 5.83 15.99
N THR A 98 -1.86 5.18 16.13
CA THR A 98 -2.88 5.44 17.15
C THR A 98 -3.31 4.17 17.90
N GLY A 99 -2.70 3.01 17.60
CA GLY A 99 -3.00 1.72 18.22
C GLY A 99 -4.09 0.89 17.53
N ASN A 100 -4.71 1.42 16.47
CA ASN A 100 -5.73 0.73 15.68
C ASN A 100 -5.59 0.98 14.16
N CYS A 101 -4.46 1.51 13.71
CA CYS A 101 -4.22 1.82 12.31
C CYS A 101 -3.79 0.55 11.55
N TRP A 102 -4.33 0.34 10.35
CA TRP A 102 -4.00 -0.85 9.53
C TRP A 102 -2.50 -1.06 9.32
N PHE A 103 -1.76 0.04 9.13
CA PHE A 103 -0.32 -0.01 8.87
C PHE A 103 0.49 -0.46 10.10
N GLU A 104 -0.05 -0.38 11.31
CA GLU A 104 0.65 -0.85 12.52
C GLU A 104 0.73 -2.38 12.56
N ALA A 105 -0.18 -3.07 11.88
CA ALA A 105 -0.25 -4.52 11.83
C ALA A 105 0.68 -5.15 10.79
N LEU A 106 1.30 -4.35 9.90
CA LEU A 106 2.12 -4.89 8.82
C LEU A 106 3.40 -5.54 9.35
N THR A 107 3.65 -6.77 8.91
CA THR A 107 4.92 -7.44 9.19
C THR A 107 6.08 -6.78 8.44
N MET A 108 7.27 -6.87 9.01
CA MET A 108 8.54 -6.52 8.35
C MET A 108 9.31 -7.78 7.90
N ASP A 109 8.77 -8.98 8.12
CA ASP A 109 9.41 -10.22 7.69
C ASP A 109 9.42 -10.33 6.15
N ALA A 110 10.61 -10.35 5.55
CA ALA A 110 10.78 -10.47 4.12
C ALA A 110 10.22 -11.79 3.54
N ALA A 111 10.07 -12.84 4.35
CA ALA A 111 9.43 -14.09 3.91
C ALA A 111 7.98 -13.87 3.45
N SER A 112 7.28 -12.91 4.08
CA SER A 112 5.89 -12.58 3.73
C SER A 112 5.71 -12.06 2.31
N LEU A 113 6.77 -11.53 1.66
CA LEU A 113 6.71 -11.07 0.26
C LEU A 113 6.20 -12.17 -0.70
N ARG A 114 6.48 -13.43 -0.39
CA ARG A 114 6.13 -14.60 -1.22
C ARG A 114 5.10 -15.53 -0.55
N GLN A 115 4.70 -15.26 0.68
CA GLN A 115 3.67 -16.04 1.35
C GLN A 115 2.29 -15.47 1.02
N PRO A 116 1.25 -16.30 0.88
CA PRO A 116 -0.11 -15.80 0.72
C PRO A 116 -0.47 -14.81 1.82
N PHE A 117 -1.16 -13.72 1.47
CA PHE A 117 -1.60 -12.71 2.44
C PHE A 117 -2.33 -13.31 3.64
N ALA A 118 -3.25 -14.26 3.42
CA ALA A 118 -3.99 -14.92 4.49
C ALA A 118 -3.10 -15.73 5.46
N ALA A 119 -1.91 -16.17 5.03
CA ALA A 119 -0.95 -16.81 5.92
C ALA A 119 -0.24 -15.79 6.83
N THR A 120 -0.02 -14.57 6.33
CA THR A 120 0.60 -13.47 7.10
C THR A 120 -0.42 -12.74 7.98
N TYR A 121 -1.64 -12.55 7.47
CA TYR A 121 -2.73 -11.80 8.10
C TYR A 121 -4.01 -12.64 8.10
N PRO A 122 -4.10 -13.69 8.94
CA PRO A 122 -5.24 -14.62 8.93
C PRO A 122 -6.58 -13.98 9.29
N ASN A 123 -6.55 -12.86 10.00
CA ASN A 123 -7.74 -12.08 10.36
C ASN A 123 -7.94 -10.85 9.45
N GLY A 124 -7.15 -10.75 8.36
CA GLY A 124 -7.09 -9.56 7.52
C GLY A 124 -6.44 -8.36 8.20
N LEU A 125 -6.55 -7.20 7.55
CA LEU A 125 -6.11 -5.91 8.07
C LEU A 125 -7.32 -5.01 8.36
N PRO A 126 -7.23 -4.09 9.34
CA PRO A 126 -8.23 -3.04 9.52
C PRO A 126 -8.46 -2.25 8.23
N GLN A 127 -9.68 -1.77 8.01
CA GLN A 127 -9.98 -0.87 6.89
C GLN A 127 -9.42 0.55 7.15
N ALA A 128 -9.21 1.32 6.08
CA ALA A 128 -8.54 2.63 6.08
C ALA A 128 -9.30 3.74 6.82
#